data_AF-A0A0F9ITQ2-F1
#
_entry.id   AF-A0A0F9ITQ2-F1
#
_cell.length_a   1.000
_cell.length_b   1.000
_cell.length_c   1.000
_cell.angle_alpha   90.00
_cell.angle_beta   90.00
_cell.angle_gamma   90.00
#
_symmetry.space_group_name_H-M   'P 1'
#
loop_
_entity.id
_entity.type
_entity.pdbx_description
1 polymer ?
#
loop_
_entity_poly.entity_id
_entity_poly.type
_entity_poly.pdbx_seq_one_letter_code
_entity_poly.pdbx_strand_id
1 'polypeptide(L)'
;MNKILLTGIVSALFLVWSSFSLSIFAQETLSPGTMDHVTEMGGSLELWVTLAHWTTGVATVVLAVCLIRTFKHMEAVTKMTTMETQYRLRPWIGPINGISKMDHSISEKCQFDIAIKNFGELPASRVTAKFKIDTKMMSREDAESSDLESFDLGPVFPNMEKHYWFFIEPELWKKALEGQEKL
;
A
#
# COMPACT_ATOMS: atom_id res chain seq x y z
N MET A 1 -9.50 -15.77 -2.83
CA MET A 1 -10.81 -15.85 -3.55
C MET A 1 -11.56 -17.04 -2.99
N ASN A 2 -12.74 -16.81 -2.39
CA ASN A 2 -13.51 -17.88 -1.75
C ASN A 2 -13.89 -18.94 -2.80
N LYS A 3 -13.61 -20.23 -2.54
CA LYS A 3 -13.85 -21.32 -3.50
C LYS A 3 -15.28 -21.33 -4.04
N ILE A 4 -16.23 -20.99 -3.16
CA ILE A 4 -17.67 -20.90 -3.43
C ILE A 4 -18.00 -19.81 -4.46
N LEU A 5 -17.28 -18.68 -4.41
CA LEU A 5 -17.48 -17.56 -5.32
C LEU A 5 -16.95 -17.88 -6.72
N LEU A 6 -15.78 -18.53 -6.79
CA LEU A 6 -15.18 -18.99 -8.05
C LEU A 6 -16.07 -20.04 -8.72
N THR A 7 -16.57 -21.02 -7.96
CA THR A 7 -17.51 -22.02 -8.49
C THR A 7 -18.80 -21.38 -8.98
N GLY A 8 -19.29 -20.32 -8.32
CA GLY A 8 -20.46 -19.56 -8.75
C GLY A 8 -20.25 -18.85 -10.08
N ILE A 9 -19.10 -18.19 -10.27
CA ILE A 9 -18.76 -17.49 -11.53
C ILE A 9 -18.60 -18.48 -12.68
N VAL A 10 -17.87 -19.58 -12.45
CA VAL A 10 -17.65 -20.61 -13.48
C VAL A 10 -18.96 -21.29 -13.87
N SER A 11 -19.83 -21.58 -12.90
CA SER A 11 -21.16 -22.15 -13.16
C SER A 11 -22.05 -21.18 -13.95
N ALA A 12 -22.07 -19.90 -13.59
CA ALA A 12 -22.83 -18.89 -14.32
C ALA A 12 -22.34 -18.70 -15.76
N LEU A 13 -21.01 -18.65 -15.97
CA LEU A 13 -20.42 -18.59 -17.32
C LEU A 13 -20.75 -19.82 -18.15
N PHE A 14 -20.71 -21.02 -17.55
CA PHE A 14 -21.09 -22.26 -18.21
C PHE A 14 -22.56 -22.26 -18.63
N LEU A 15 -23.46 -21.75 -17.79
CA LEU A 15 -24.89 -21.63 -18.09
C LEU A 15 -25.19 -20.61 -19.20
N VAL A 16 -24.46 -19.49 -19.24
CA VAL A 16 -24.59 -18.51 -20.32
C VAL A 16 -24.09 -19.09 -21.64
N TRP A 17 -22.97 -19.82 -21.62
CA TRP A 17 -22.40 -20.44 -22.81
C TRP A 17 -23.27 -21.58 -23.35
N SER A 18 -23.82 -22.44 -22.48
CA SER A 18 -24.73 -23.50 -22.90
C SER A 18 -26.02 -22.93 -23.48
N SER A 19 -26.57 -21.88 -22.88
CA SER A 19 -27.78 -21.21 -23.38
C SER A 19 -27.56 -20.52 -24.74
N PHE A 20 -26.39 -19.92 -24.96
CA PHE A 20 -26.02 -19.34 -26.26
C PHE A 20 -25.87 -20.43 -27.35
N SER A 21 -25.35 -21.60 -26.99
CA SER A 21 -25.20 -22.73 -27.92
C SER A 21 -26.56 -23.35 -28.28
N LEU A 22 -27.46 -23.47 -27.29
CA LEU A 22 -28.83 -23.96 -27.49
C LEU A 22 -29.67 -23.02 -28.38
N SER A 23 -29.48 -21.71 -28.26
CA SER A 23 -30.19 -20.73 -29.10
C SER A 23 -29.71 -20.73 -30.56
N ILE A 24 -28.43 -20.95 -30.81
CA ILE A 24 -27.91 -21.17 -32.18
C ILE A 24 -28.51 -22.45 -32.79
N PHE A 25 -28.53 -23.54 -32.03
CA PHE A 25 -29.03 -24.83 -32.52
C PHE A 25 -30.54 -24.81 -32.81
N ALA A 26 -31.31 -24.08 -31.99
CA ALA A 26 -32.74 -23.87 -32.23
C ALA A 26 -33.04 -23.01 -33.48
N GLN A 27 -32.08 -22.20 -33.93
CA GLN A 27 -32.22 -21.38 -35.14
C GLN A 27 -31.87 -22.17 -36.42
N GLU A 28 -30.98 -23.16 -36.34
CA GLU A 28 -30.60 -24.01 -37.49
C GLU A 28 -31.67 -25.04 -37.89
N THR A 29 -32.56 -25.46 -36.97
CA THR A 29 -33.65 -26.41 -37.28
C THR A 29 -34.84 -25.78 -38.00
N LEU A 30 -34.84 -24.46 -38.18
CA LEU A 30 -35.87 -23.68 -38.87
C LEU A 30 -35.54 -23.48 -40.36
N SER A 31 -35.09 -24.53 -41.06
CA SER A 31 -34.97 -24.51 -42.52
C SER A 31 -36.32 -24.89 -43.15
N PRO A 32 -36.93 -24.07 -44.03
CA PRO A 32 -38.29 -24.24 -44.51
C PRO A 32 -38.31 -25.29 -45.63
N GLY A 33 -38.33 -26.57 -45.26
CA GLY A 33 -38.19 -27.63 -46.26
C GLY A 33 -38.67 -29.01 -45.85
N THR A 34 -39.52 -29.18 -44.83
CA THR A 34 -40.26 -30.44 -44.63
C THR A 34 -41.46 -30.19 -43.71
N MET A 35 -42.61 -29.81 -44.27
CA MET A 35 -43.88 -29.98 -43.57
C MET A 35 -44.34 -31.42 -43.79
N ASP A 36 -44.51 -32.16 -42.70
CA ASP A 36 -45.67 -33.04 -42.42
C ASP A 36 -45.37 -34.02 -41.27
N HIS A 37 -44.99 -33.50 -40.09
CA HIS A 37 -45.20 -34.15 -38.77
C HIS A 37 -44.91 -33.17 -37.60
N VAL A 38 -45.24 -31.88 -37.75
CA VAL A 38 -44.76 -30.81 -36.83
C VAL A 38 -45.91 -29.94 -36.34
N THR A 39 -46.94 -30.54 -35.77
CA THR A 39 -47.96 -29.81 -34.98
C THR A 39 -47.85 -30.10 -33.49
N GLU A 40 -47.15 -31.17 -33.09
CA GLU A 40 -46.87 -31.50 -31.67
C GLU A 40 -45.52 -30.93 -31.19
N MET A 41 -44.58 -30.66 -32.10
CA MET A 41 -43.24 -30.13 -31.78
C MET A 41 -43.18 -28.60 -31.63
N GLY A 42 -44.12 -27.85 -32.22
CA GLY A 42 -44.13 -26.37 -32.16
C GLY A 42 -44.33 -25.83 -30.74
N GLY A 43 -45.24 -26.44 -29.97
CA GLY A 43 -45.45 -26.08 -28.55
C GLY A 43 -44.29 -26.46 -27.64
N SER A 44 -43.54 -27.52 -27.98
CA SER A 44 -42.32 -27.91 -27.24
C SER A 44 -41.18 -26.92 -27.50
N LEU A 45 -40.98 -26.49 -28.75
CA LEU A 45 -39.91 -25.57 -29.12
C LEU A 45 -40.07 -24.19 -28.45
N GLU A 46 -41.29 -23.64 -28.43
CA GLU A 46 -41.57 -22.37 -27.76
C GLU A 46 -41.35 -22.44 -26.23
N LEU A 47 -41.66 -23.58 -25.61
CA LEU A 47 -41.34 -23.84 -24.20
C LEU A 47 -39.83 -23.91 -23.95
N TRP A 48 -39.04 -24.50 -24.84
CA TRP A 48 -37.59 -24.54 -24.72
C TRP A 48 -36.94 -23.16 -24.89
N VAL A 49 -37.42 -22.36 -25.86
CA VAL A 49 -36.93 -21.01 -26.10
C VAL A 49 -37.27 -20.08 -24.93
N THR A 50 -38.49 -20.16 -24.41
CA THR A 50 -38.88 -19.38 -23.23
C THR A 50 -38.06 -19.79 -22.01
N LEU A 51 -37.90 -21.09 -21.75
CA LEU A 51 -37.07 -21.60 -20.65
C LEU A 51 -35.61 -21.11 -20.76
N ALA A 52 -35.03 -21.14 -21.96
CA ALA A 52 -33.66 -20.67 -22.22
C ALA A 52 -33.47 -19.16 -21.95
N HIS A 53 -34.47 -18.34 -22.27
CA HIS A 53 -34.43 -16.91 -21.95
C HIS A 53 -34.49 -16.65 -20.44
N TRP A 54 -35.36 -17.37 -19.72
CA TRP A 54 -35.46 -17.26 -18.26
C TRP A 54 -34.17 -17.71 -17.56
N THR A 55 -33.56 -18.83 -17.98
CA THR A 55 -32.29 -19.31 -17.40
C THR A 55 -31.15 -18.34 -17.65
N THR A 56 -31.08 -17.74 -18.84
CA THR A 56 -30.07 -16.73 -19.19
C THR A 56 -30.23 -15.47 -18.35
N GLY A 57 -31.47 -15.02 -18.13
CA GLY A 57 -31.77 -13.88 -17.25
C GLY A 57 -31.31 -14.13 -15.81
N VAL A 58 -31.66 -15.30 -15.25
CA VAL A 58 -31.24 -15.68 -13.89
C VAL A 58 -29.72 -15.80 -13.79
N ALA A 59 -29.06 -16.44 -14.76
CA ALA A 59 -27.60 -16.58 -14.78
C ALA A 59 -26.89 -15.21 -14.83
N THR A 60 -27.44 -14.25 -15.59
CA THR A 60 -26.92 -12.88 -15.67
C THR A 60 -27.03 -12.16 -14.33
N VAL A 61 -28.15 -12.29 -13.62
CA VAL A 61 -28.33 -11.70 -12.29
C VAL A 61 -27.36 -12.31 -11.28
N VAL A 62 -27.19 -13.64 -11.29
CA VAL A 62 -26.21 -14.32 -10.43
C VAL A 62 -24.79 -13.85 -10.73
N LEU A 63 -24.42 -13.73 -12.01
CA LEU A 63 -23.13 -13.22 -12.43
C LEU A 63 -22.89 -11.79 -11.92
N ALA A 64 -23.89 -10.91 -12.05
CA ALA A 64 -23.81 -9.53 -11.56
C ALA A 64 -23.56 -9.49 -10.04
N VAL A 65 -24.28 -10.30 -9.25
CA VAL A 65 -24.08 -10.40 -7.80
C VAL A 65 -22.70 -10.94 -7.45
N CYS A 66 -22.21 -11.94 -8.17
CA CYS A 66 -20.87 -12.49 -8.00
C CYS A 66 -19.78 -11.45 -8.32
N LEU A 67 -19.95 -10.65 -9.38
CA LEU A 67 -19.02 -9.57 -9.72
C LEU A 67 -18.99 -8.50 -8.62
N ILE A 68 -20.15 -8.04 -8.13
CA ILE A 68 -20.23 -7.07 -7.03
C ILE A 68 -19.50 -7.58 -5.79
N ARG A 69 -19.69 -8.86 -5.43
CA ARG A 69 -18.96 -9.47 -4.31
C ARG A 69 -17.46 -9.57 -4.57
N THR A 70 -17.04 -9.82 -5.81
CA THR A 70 -15.63 -9.86 -6.20
C THR A 70 -14.98 -8.50 -6.00
N PHE A 71 -15.62 -7.42 -6.48
CA PHE A 71 -15.12 -6.06 -6.29
C PHE A 71 -15.00 -5.69 -4.80
N LYS A 72 -16.01 -6.02 -3.97
CA LYS A 72 -15.94 -5.81 -2.52
C LYS A 72 -14.78 -6.58 -1.86
N HIS A 73 -14.55 -7.82 -2.28
CA HIS A 73 -13.44 -8.62 -1.76
C HIS A 73 -12.08 -8.04 -2.20
N MET A 74 -11.95 -7.61 -3.46
CA MET A 74 -10.74 -6.95 -3.93
C MET A 74 -10.46 -5.69 -3.14
N GLU A 75 -11.46 -4.85 -2.90
CA GLU A 75 -11.32 -3.63 -2.09
C GLU A 75 -10.80 -3.95 -0.67
N ALA A 76 -11.34 -4.97 -0.02
CA ALA A 76 -10.88 -5.39 1.30
C ALA A 76 -9.43 -5.90 1.31
N VAL A 77 -9.05 -6.70 0.32
CA VAL A 77 -7.67 -7.20 0.18
C VAL A 77 -6.71 -6.04 -0.08
N THR A 78 -7.05 -5.14 -0.99
CA THR A 78 -6.22 -3.97 -1.29
C THR A 78 -6.02 -3.11 -0.05
N LYS A 79 -7.07 -2.87 0.76
CA LYS A 79 -6.92 -2.14 2.02
C LYS A 79 -5.94 -2.82 2.98
N MET A 80 -6.05 -4.14 3.14
CA MET A 80 -5.16 -4.90 4.01
C MET A 80 -3.71 -4.87 3.52
N THR A 81 -3.47 -5.05 2.22
CA THR A 81 -2.13 -4.94 1.62
C THR A 81 -1.57 -3.52 1.74
N THR A 82 -2.38 -2.48 1.56
CA THR A 82 -1.94 -1.09 1.77
C THR A 82 -1.54 -0.85 3.21
N MET A 83 -2.29 -1.36 4.19
CA MET A 83 -1.89 -1.25 5.60
C MET A 83 -0.58 -2.00 5.87
N GLU A 84 -0.47 -3.25 5.45
CA GLU A 84 0.73 -4.07 5.65
C GLU A 84 1.97 -3.41 5.02
N THR A 85 1.83 -2.89 3.80
CA THR A 85 2.91 -2.17 3.12
C THR A 85 3.26 -0.87 3.84
N GLN A 86 2.31 -0.08 4.33
CA GLN A 86 2.59 1.12 5.13
C GLN A 86 3.22 0.81 6.50
N TYR A 87 2.90 -0.33 7.11
CA TYR A 87 3.50 -0.74 8.37
C TYR A 87 4.92 -1.28 8.18
N ARG A 88 5.14 -2.08 7.15
CA ARG A 88 6.46 -2.65 6.83
C ARG A 88 7.41 -1.62 6.27
N LEU A 89 6.91 -0.74 5.39
CA LEU A 89 7.68 0.27 4.69
C LEU A 89 7.52 1.61 5.41
N ARG A 90 8.13 1.74 6.59
CA ARG A 90 8.24 3.03 7.27
C ARG A 90 9.65 3.60 7.10
N PRO A 91 9.80 4.90 6.82
CA PRO A 91 11.11 5.53 6.89
C PRO A 91 11.60 5.44 8.33
N TRP A 92 12.77 4.84 8.53
CA TRP A 92 13.45 4.81 9.81
C TRP A 92 14.74 5.59 9.66
N ILE A 93 14.80 6.74 10.33
CA ILE A 93 15.95 7.62 10.30
C ILE A 93 16.61 7.56 11.67
N GLY A 94 17.93 7.45 11.69
CA GLY A 94 18.69 7.47 12.92
C GLY A 94 20.16 7.79 12.71
N PRO A 95 20.88 8.11 13.78
CA PRO A 95 22.33 8.23 13.73
C PRO A 95 22.96 6.86 13.46
N ILE A 96 23.97 6.81 12.59
CA ILE A 96 24.74 5.58 12.34
C ILE A 96 25.72 5.32 13.48
N ASN A 97 26.40 6.38 13.90
CA ASN A 97 27.46 6.35 14.90
C ASN A 97 27.19 7.42 15.96
N GLY A 98 27.93 7.34 17.08
CA GLY A 98 27.98 8.42 18.05
C GLY A 98 28.52 9.71 17.44
N ILE A 99 28.31 10.82 18.14
CA ILE A 99 28.85 12.13 17.79
C ILE A 99 30.38 12.05 17.88
N SER A 100 31.07 12.28 16.77
CA SER A 100 32.53 12.24 16.70
C SER A 100 33.09 13.66 16.77
N LYS A 101 34.14 13.86 17.57
CA LYS A 101 34.91 15.12 17.54
C LYS A 101 35.89 15.07 16.38
N MET A 102 35.94 16.13 15.58
CA MET A 102 36.93 16.25 14.51
C MET A 102 38.24 16.83 15.05
N ASP A 103 39.37 16.18 14.73
CA ASP A 103 40.70 16.60 15.18
C ASP A 103 41.16 17.92 14.54
N HIS A 104 40.69 18.18 13.31
CA HIS A 104 40.98 19.39 12.56
C HIS A 104 39.70 20.19 12.35
N SER A 105 39.45 21.16 13.23
CA SER A 105 38.34 22.08 13.05
C SER A 105 38.66 23.11 11.98
N ILE A 106 37.67 23.40 11.13
CA ILE A 106 37.73 24.47 10.13
C ILE A 106 37.69 25.86 10.81
N SER A 107 37.23 25.91 12.07
CA SER A 107 37.07 27.13 12.86
C SER A 107 37.88 27.04 14.16
N GLU A 108 38.07 28.15 14.87
CA GLU A 108 38.62 28.15 16.23
C GLU A 108 37.72 27.41 17.23
N LYS A 109 36.46 27.10 16.85
CA LYS A 109 35.49 26.33 17.64
C LYS A 109 35.72 24.82 17.54
N CYS A 110 35.26 24.04 18.52
CA CYS A 110 35.30 22.58 18.45
C CYS A 110 34.24 22.07 17.46
N GLN A 111 34.68 21.34 16.43
CA GLN A 111 33.80 20.79 15.40
C GLN A 111 33.44 19.33 15.71
N PHE A 112 32.16 19.00 15.55
CA PHE A 112 31.61 17.66 15.73
C PHE A 112 30.92 17.20 14.46
N ASP A 113 31.04 15.90 14.17
CA ASP A 113 30.40 15.20 13.05
C ASP A 113 29.36 14.22 13.57
N ILE A 114 28.20 14.22 12.89
CA ILE A 114 27.16 13.21 13.06
C ILE A 114 26.67 12.73 11.70
N ALA A 115 26.65 11.41 11.52
CA ALA A 115 26.11 10.76 10.33
C ALA A 115 24.68 10.28 10.60
N ILE A 116 23.73 10.75 9.82
CA ILE A 116 22.33 10.35 9.87
C ILE A 116 22.01 9.52 8.62
N LYS A 117 21.39 8.36 8.81
CA LYS A 117 21.00 7.45 7.73
C LYS A 117 19.51 7.15 7.77
N ASN A 118 18.94 6.97 6.60
CA ASN A 118 17.64 6.31 6.47
C ASN A 118 17.85 4.80 6.28
N PHE A 119 17.52 4.04 7.33
CA PHE A 119 17.49 2.59 7.38
C PHE A 119 16.20 1.99 6.80
N GLY A 120 15.19 2.83 6.52
CA GLY A 120 13.94 2.41 5.92
C GLY A 120 14.04 2.22 4.40
N GLU A 121 13.11 1.43 3.86
CA GLU A 121 12.98 1.18 2.42
C GLU A 121 12.26 2.33 1.67
N LEU A 122 11.63 3.26 2.38
CA LEU A 122 10.98 4.43 1.79
C LEU A 122 11.80 5.71 1.97
N PRO A 123 11.75 6.63 1.00
CA PRO A 123 12.29 7.96 1.19
C PRO A 123 11.54 8.69 2.31
N ALA A 124 12.30 9.36 3.16
CA ALA A 124 11.75 10.28 4.14
C ALA A 124 11.76 11.70 3.59
N SER A 125 10.59 12.32 3.52
CA SER A 125 10.43 13.73 3.15
C SER A 125 10.28 14.60 4.40
N ARG A 126 10.87 15.81 4.40
CA ARG A 126 10.78 16.79 5.50
C ARG A 126 11.36 16.28 6.81
N VAL A 127 12.60 15.82 6.75
CA VAL A 127 13.29 15.32 7.93
C VAL A 127 13.86 16.52 8.68
N THR A 128 13.41 16.76 9.91
CA THR A 128 13.91 17.85 10.74
C THR A 128 14.76 17.28 11.86
N ALA A 129 15.98 17.78 12.02
CA ALA A 129 16.80 17.52 13.19
C ALA A 129 16.57 18.64 14.21
N LYS A 130 16.44 18.28 15.48
CA LYS A 130 16.50 19.21 16.60
C LYS A 130 17.78 18.98 17.37
N PHE A 131 18.41 20.05 17.82
CA PHE A 131 19.66 19.99 18.55
C PHE A 131 19.53 20.75 19.88
N LYS A 132 20.15 20.20 20.93
CA LYS A 132 20.22 20.79 22.27
C LYS A 132 21.59 20.49 22.86
N ILE A 133 22.22 21.50 23.44
CA ILE A 133 23.42 21.35 24.27
C ILE A 133 22.95 21.50 25.72
N ASP A 134 22.95 20.42 26.49
CA ASP A 134 22.52 20.40 27.89
C ASP A 134 23.25 19.26 28.61
N THR A 135 23.53 19.42 29.91
CA THR A 135 24.04 18.32 30.74
C THR A 135 22.99 17.27 31.07
N LYS A 136 21.70 17.57 30.94
CA LYS A 136 20.61 16.62 31.17
C LYS A 136 20.30 15.83 29.89
N MET A 137 19.96 14.55 30.06
CA MET A 137 19.39 13.76 28.96
C MET A 137 18.09 14.40 28.49
N MET A 138 17.96 14.53 27.17
CA MET A 138 16.75 15.04 26.54
C MET A 138 15.57 14.11 26.82
N SER A 139 14.50 14.65 27.41
CA SER A 139 13.24 13.91 27.55
C SER A 139 12.41 14.01 26.26
N ARG A 140 11.36 13.18 26.15
CA ARG A 140 10.47 13.23 24.98
C ARG A 140 9.72 14.56 24.89
N GLU A 141 9.36 15.11 26.03
CA GLU A 141 8.64 16.37 26.16
C GLU A 141 9.53 17.54 25.70
N ASP A 142 10.83 17.49 26.02
CA ASP A 142 11.80 18.46 25.54
C ASP A 142 11.93 18.41 24.01
N ALA A 143 11.94 17.21 23.41
CA ALA A 143 12.04 17.04 21.97
C ALA A 143 10.80 17.57 21.21
N GLU A 144 9.62 17.53 21.84
CA GLU A 144 8.37 18.05 21.26
C GLU A 144 8.23 19.57 21.43
N SER A 145 9.00 20.20 22.32
CA SER A 145 8.99 21.65 22.52
C SER A 145 9.44 22.44 21.27
N SER A 146 8.89 23.65 21.10
CA SER A 146 9.19 24.57 19.99
C SER A 146 10.51 25.33 20.16
N ASP A 147 11.10 25.28 21.36
CA ASP A 147 12.20 26.18 21.75
C ASP A 147 13.57 25.64 21.35
N LEU A 148 13.63 24.45 20.75
CA LEU A 148 14.84 23.85 20.23
C LEU A 148 15.13 24.33 18.81
N GLU A 149 16.41 24.65 18.57
CA GLU A 149 16.89 24.90 17.22
C GLU A 149 16.62 23.69 16.33
N SER A 150 15.90 23.94 15.24
CA SER A 150 15.47 22.92 14.30
C SER A 150 16.05 23.21 12.93
N PHE A 151 16.60 22.18 12.29
CA PHE A 151 17.21 22.28 10.97
C PHE A 151 16.55 21.28 10.02
N ASP A 152 16.14 21.75 8.84
CA ASP A 152 15.60 20.88 7.80
C ASP A 152 16.73 20.15 7.09
N LEU A 153 16.78 18.84 7.25
CA LEU A 153 17.72 17.95 6.58
C LEU A 153 17.31 17.67 5.13
N GLY A 154 16.13 18.11 4.71
CA GLY A 154 15.56 17.83 3.40
C GLY A 154 15.20 16.35 3.22
N PRO A 155 15.03 15.88 1.97
CA PRO A 155 14.69 14.48 1.73
C PRO A 155 15.87 13.55 2.01
N VAL A 156 15.61 12.43 2.69
CA VAL A 156 16.59 11.36 2.94
C VAL A 156 16.11 10.07 2.27
N PHE A 157 16.80 9.66 1.21
CA PHE A 157 16.49 8.46 0.43
C PHE A 157 16.90 7.19 1.17
N PRO A 158 16.32 6.02 0.81
CA PRO A 158 16.71 4.74 1.39
C PRO A 158 18.22 4.50 1.29
N ASN A 159 18.84 4.07 2.38
CA ASN A 159 20.29 3.86 2.51
C ASN A 159 21.16 5.10 2.30
N MET A 160 20.57 6.28 2.15
CA MET A 160 21.33 7.53 2.02
C MET A 160 21.85 7.97 3.38
N GLU A 161 23.11 8.34 3.39
CA GLU A 161 23.82 8.86 4.55
C GLU A 161 24.08 10.35 4.34
N LYS A 162 23.81 11.14 5.37
CA LYS A 162 24.10 12.56 5.39
C LYS A 162 24.92 12.89 6.62
N HIS A 163 26.01 13.61 6.39
CA HIS A 163 26.90 14.09 7.44
C HIS A 163 26.54 15.53 7.77
N TYR A 164 26.46 15.81 9.06
CA TYR A 164 26.19 17.13 9.59
C TYR A 164 27.29 17.54 10.55
N TRP A 165 27.70 18.79 10.41
CA TRP A 165 28.68 19.41 11.29
C TRP A 165 28.02 20.46 12.14
N PHE A 166 28.34 20.45 13.42
CA PHE A 166 27.96 21.50 14.35
C PHE A 166 29.17 21.91 15.18
N PHE A 167 29.12 23.14 15.67
CA PHE A 167 30.22 23.79 16.35
C PHE A 167 29.82 24.09 17.78
N ILE A 168 30.69 23.72 18.72
CA ILE A 168 30.55 24.06 20.14
C ILE A 168 31.71 24.94 20.54
N GLU A 169 31.46 25.91 21.41
CA GLU A 169 32.50 26.78 21.94
C GLU A 169 33.53 25.98 22.76
N PRO A 170 34.84 26.21 22.54
CA PRO A 170 35.87 25.42 23.22
C PRO A 170 35.81 25.51 24.74
N GLU A 171 35.38 26.65 25.29
CA GLU A 171 35.26 26.87 26.73
C GLU A 171 34.17 25.98 27.34
N LEU A 172 33.00 25.91 26.71
CA LEU A 172 31.90 25.04 27.14
C LEU A 172 32.28 23.56 27.07
N TRP A 173 32.98 23.16 26.01
CA TRP A 173 33.48 21.80 25.87
C TRP A 173 34.52 21.44 26.93
N LYS A 174 35.46 22.34 27.23
CA LYS A 174 36.45 22.14 28.31
C LYS A 174 35.78 22.04 29.67
N LYS A 175 34.82 22.92 29.98
CA LYS A 175 34.03 22.86 31.22
C LYS A 175 33.28 21.54 31.38
N ALA A 176 32.71 21.02 30.28
CA ALA A 176 32.05 19.72 30.27
C ALA A 176 33.01 18.55 30.53
N LEU A 177 34.21 18.60 29.94
CA LEU A 177 35.26 17.59 30.18
C LEU A 177 35.79 17.61 31.61
N GLU A 178 35.91 18.80 32.20
CA GLU A 178 36.43 19.00 33.55
C GLU A 178 35.37 18.73 34.64
N GLY A 179 34.10 18.55 34.25
CA GLY A 179 32.98 18.25 35.15
C GLY A 179 32.65 19.40 36.12
N GLN A 180 33.11 20.63 35.83
CA GLN A 180 33.06 21.75 36.77
C GLN A 180 31.73 22.51 36.77
N GLU A 181 30.94 22.46 35.69
CA GLU A 181 29.61 23.10 35.65
C GLU A 181 28.57 22.29 34.86
N LYS A 182 27.30 22.43 35.26
CA LYS A 182 26.14 22.00 34.48
C LYS A 182 26.00 22.94 33.28
N LEU A 183 26.14 22.40 32.07
CA LEU A 183 25.71 23.04 30.82
C LEU A 183 24.18 23.13 30.79
#